data_AF-A0A2A8BNT4-F1
#
_entry.id   AF-A0A2A8BNT4-F1
#
_cell.length_a   1.000
_cell.length_b   1.000
_cell.length_c   1.000
_cell.angle_alpha   90.00
_cell.angle_beta   90.00
_cell.angle_gamma   90.00
#
_symmetry.space_group_name_H-M   'P 1'
#
loop_
_entity.id
_entity.type
_entity.pdbx_description
1 polymer ?
#
loop_
_entity_poly.entity_id
_entity_poly.type
_entity_poly.pdbx_seq_one_letter_code
_entity_poly.pdbx_strand_id
1 'polypeptide(L)'
;MWFFYKVSFENEHLDYFIESIKGFFLKTFEGYSFIEAINGEFFRNMSRTKLIREYFEEFYKNYNGLSQENKSIIQEAFRINTNIENVCLSILTPVKYSELPGLVREDLKNIFDYLYEDFPKIKYFKESLGSFKNYYD
;
A
#
# COMPACT_ATOMS: atom_id res chain seq x y z
N MET A 1 -7.04 2.63 4.02
CA MET A 1 -6.68 3.27 2.75
C MET A 1 -5.69 4.36 3.08
N TRP A 2 -4.41 4.30 2.71
CA TRP A 2 -3.43 5.30 3.21
C TRP A 2 -3.62 6.71 2.60
N PHE A 3 -4.68 6.87 1.82
CA PHE A 3 -5.18 8.11 1.26
C PHE A 3 -6.56 8.39 1.87
N PHE A 4 -6.88 9.65 2.10
CA PHE A 4 -8.25 10.09 2.33
C PHE A 4 -8.55 11.24 1.37
N TYR A 5 -9.72 11.15 0.73
CA TYR A 5 -10.22 12.17 -0.18
C TYR A 5 -11.13 13.13 0.58
N LYS A 6 -11.25 14.37 0.09
CA LYS A 6 -12.42 15.18 0.42
C LYS A 6 -13.67 14.43 -0.02
N VAL A 7 -14.72 14.46 0.79
CA VAL A 7 -16.01 13.77 0.57
C VAL A 7 -16.61 14.03 -0.82
N SER A 8 -16.24 15.13 -1.47
CA SER A 8 -16.72 15.53 -2.80
C SER A 8 -15.88 15.03 -3.98
N PHE A 9 -14.83 14.24 -3.76
CA PHE A 9 -13.97 13.73 -4.83
C PHE A 9 -14.22 12.24 -5.07
N GLU A 10 -14.80 11.93 -6.22
CA GLU A 10 -15.03 10.57 -6.71
C GLU A 10 -14.16 10.35 -7.95
N ASN A 11 -13.43 9.24 -8.00
CA ASN A 11 -12.62 8.88 -9.16
C ASN A 11 -12.52 7.36 -9.29
N GLU A 12 -13.40 6.78 -10.11
CA GLU A 12 -13.52 5.33 -10.29
C GLU A 12 -12.20 4.65 -10.68
N HIS A 13 -11.39 5.31 -11.50
CA HIS A 13 -10.09 4.77 -11.89
C HIS A 13 -9.18 4.65 -10.67
N LEU A 14 -9.06 5.71 -9.88
CA LEU A 14 -8.24 5.71 -8.68
C LEU A 14 -8.73 4.71 -7.63
N ASP A 15 -10.04 4.61 -7.44
CA ASP A 15 -10.64 3.63 -6.54
C ASP A 15 -10.28 2.22 -6.99
N TYR A 16 -10.35 1.95 -8.29
CA TYR A 16 -9.88 0.69 -8.89
C TYR A 16 -8.38 0.44 -8.62
N PHE A 17 -7.52 1.45 -8.75
CA PHE A 17 -6.09 1.33 -8.45
C PHE A 17 -5.86 1.00 -6.97
N ILE A 18 -6.55 1.68 -6.06
CA ILE A 18 -6.45 1.45 -4.62
C ILE A 18 -6.93 0.06 -4.23
N GLU A 19 -8.07 -0.37 -4.74
CA GLU A 19 -8.59 -1.71 -4.47
C GLU A 19 -7.69 -2.79 -5.06
N SER A 20 -7.08 -2.54 -6.22
CA SER A 20 -6.08 -3.46 -6.80
C SER A 20 -4.83 -3.58 -5.93
N ILE A 21 -4.33 -2.48 -5.38
CA ILE A 21 -3.18 -2.46 -4.45
C ILE A 21 -3.53 -3.18 -3.15
N LYS A 22 -4.69 -2.90 -2.55
CA LYS A 22 -5.17 -3.61 -1.35
C LYS A 22 -5.30 -5.11 -1.61
N GLY A 23 -5.90 -5.48 -2.74
CA GLY A 23 -6.06 -6.87 -3.14
C GLY A 23 -4.73 -7.61 -3.28
N PHE A 24 -3.69 -6.94 -3.81
CA PHE A 24 -2.35 -7.50 -3.88
C PHE A 24 -1.79 -7.86 -2.49
N PHE A 25 -1.88 -6.95 -1.52
CA PHE A 25 -1.40 -7.21 -0.16
C PHE A 25 -2.18 -8.36 0.49
N LEU A 26 -3.52 -8.32 0.43
CA LEU A 26 -4.37 -9.34 1.05
C LEU A 26 -4.07 -10.74 0.51
N LYS A 27 -4.01 -10.89 -0.82
CA LYS A 27 -3.66 -12.16 -1.44
C LYS A 27 -2.24 -12.62 -1.13
N THR A 28 -1.29 -11.68 -1.06
CA THR A 28 0.08 -12.01 -0.63
C THR A 28 0.09 -12.55 0.80
N PHE A 29 -0.71 -11.98 1.69
CA PHE A 29 -0.83 -12.44 3.08
C PHE A 29 -1.50 -13.81 3.20
N GLU A 30 -2.42 -14.12 2.29
CA GLU A 30 -3.07 -15.42 2.16
C GLU A 30 -2.18 -16.49 1.50
N GLY A 31 -1.00 -16.11 1.00
CA GLY A 31 0.00 -17.04 0.44
C GLY A 31 -0.20 -17.37 -1.04
N TYR A 32 -0.99 -16.58 -1.78
CA TYR A 32 -1.09 -16.71 -3.23
C TYR A 32 0.24 -16.42 -3.92
N SER A 33 0.46 -17.02 -5.09
CA SER A 33 1.62 -16.67 -5.91
C SER A 33 1.58 -15.21 -6.36
N PHE A 34 2.72 -14.64 -6.73
CA PHE A 34 2.80 -13.25 -7.22
C PHE A 34 1.82 -12.97 -8.37
N ILE A 35 1.70 -13.92 -9.31
CA ILE A 35 0.80 -13.81 -10.47
C ILE A 35 -0.67 -13.83 -10.04
N GLU A 36 -1.03 -14.61 -9.03
CA GLU A 36 -2.39 -14.68 -8.49
C GLU A 36 -2.74 -13.49 -7.60
N ALA A 37 -1.74 -12.96 -6.88
CA ALA A 37 -1.86 -11.80 -6.01
C ALA A 37 -2.14 -10.52 -6.81
N ILE A 38 -1.56 -10.39 -7.99
CA ILE A 38 -1.75 -9.23 -8.84
C ILE A 38 -3.04 -9.32 -9.66
N ASN A 39 -3.82 -8.24 -9.71
CA ASN A 39 -4.95 -8.12 -10.64
C ASN A 39 -4.41 -8.02 -12.09
N GLY A 40 -4.87 -8.89 -12.99
CA GLY A 40 -4.33 -8.97 -14.35
C GLY A 40 -4.53 -7.73 -15.22
N GLU A 41 -5.60 -6.95 -15.00
CA GLU A 41 -5.81 -5.69 -15.70
C GLU A 41 -4.95 -4.57 -15.11
N PHE A 42 -4.90 -4.47 -13.78
CA PHE A 42 -3.98 -3.57 -13.08
C PHE A 42 -2.51 -3.83 -13.47
N PHE A 43 -2.10 -5.11 -13.56
CA PHE A 43 -0.79 -5.51 -14.03
C PHE A 43 -0.52 -4.98 -15.43
N ARG A 44 -1.43 -5.19 -16.39
CA ARG A 44 -1.24 -4.72 -17.77
C ARG A 44 -1.03 -3.20 -17.79
N ASN A 45 -1.85 -2.47 -17.05
CA ASN A 45 -1.80 -1.00 -16.99
C ASN A 45 -0.52 -0.47 -16.32
N MET A 46 0.01 -1.20 -15.34
CA MET A 46 1.16 -0.77 -14.53
C MET A 46 2.45 -1.54 -14.80
N SER A 47 2.45 -2.50 -15.71
CA SER A 47 3.58 -3.41 -15.99
C SER A 47 4.86 -2.69 -16.40
N ARG A 48 4.75 -1.46 -16.92
CA ARG A 48 5.88 -0.62 -17.32
C ARG A 48 6.40 0.29 -16.20
N THR A 49 5.69 0.34 -15.07
CA THR A 49 6.04 1.17 -13.92
C THR A 49 6.95 0.43 -12.95
N LYS A 50 7.75 1.19 -12.18
CA LYS A 50 8.57 0.64 -11.10
C LYS A 50 7.75 -0.02 -10.00
N LEU A 51 6.51 0.44 -9.79
CA LEU A 51 5.59 -0.11 -8.80
C LEU A 51 5.43 -1.63 -8.94
N ILE A 52 5.23 -2.11 -10.16
CA ILE A 52 5.05 -3.55 -10.42
C ILE A 52 6.39 -4.26 -10.56
N ARG A 53 7.30 -3.72 -11.39
CA ARG A 53 8.53 -4.42 -11.80
C ARG A 53 9.58 -4.53 -10.71
N GLU A 54 9.58 -3.59 -9.77
CA GLU A 54 10.58 -3.52 -8.72
C GLU A 54 9.86 -3.69 -7.38
N TYR A 55 8.98 -2.76 -7.03
CA TYR A 55 8.52 -2.65 -5.65
C TYR A 55 7.58 -3.78 -5.19
N PHE A 56 6.60 -4.17 -5.99
CA PHE A 56 5.68 -5.26 -5.63
C PHE A 56 6.38 -6.61 -5.66
N GLU A 57 7.26 -6.83 -6.64
CA GLU A 57 8.01 -8.09 -6.75
C GLU A 57 9.00 -8.26 -5.59
N GLU A 58 9.73 -7.20 -5.24
CA GLU A 58 10.64 -7.18 -4.08
C GLU A 58 9.88 -7.38 -2.78
N PHE A 59 8.81 -6.62 -2.55
CA PHE A 59 7.95 -6.80 -1.38
C PHE A 59 7.46 -8.24 -1.26
N TYR A 60 6.93 -8.81 -2.35
CA TYR A 60 6.40 -10.17 -2.36
C TYR A 60 7.47 -11.19 -1.96
N LYS A 61 8.67 -11.07 -2.56
CA LYS A 61 9.79 -11.97 -2.28
C LYS A 61 10.27 -11.85 -0.83
N ASN A 62 10.46 -10.62 -0.36
CA ASN A 62 10.97 -10.34 0.98
C ASN A 62 9.95 -10.76 2.04
N TYR A 63 8.68 -10.42 1.84
CA TYR A 63 7.59 -10.82 2.73
C TYR A 63 7.50 -12.34 2.86
N ASN A 64 7.54 -13.08 1.74
CA ASN A 64 7.42 -14.53 1.77
C ASN A 64 8.61 -15.22 2.47
N GLY A 65 9.80 -14.60 2.45
CA GLY A 65 10.97 -15.05 3.18
C GLY A 65 10.97 -14.78 4.68
N LEU A 66 10.00 -14.03 5.21
CA LEU A 66 9.89 -13.74 6.65
C LEU A 66 9.41 -14.95 7.46
N SER A 67 9.76 -14.96 8.75
CA SER A 67 9.15 -15.84 9.75
C SER A 67 7.66 -15.54 9.92
N GLN A 68 6.90 -16.52 10.39
CA GLN A 68 5.46 -16.33 10.63
C GLN A 68 5.17 -15.20 11.63
N GLU A 69 5.99 -15.06 12.66
CA GLU A 69 5.90 -13.96 13.63
C GLU A 69 6.02 -12.59 12.96
N ASN A 70 7.03 -12.41 12.11
CA ASN A 70 7.21 -11.16 11.38
C ASN A 70 6.09 -10.90 10.37
N LYS A 71 5.58 -11.95 9.71
CA LYS A 71 4.41 -11.84 8.82
C LYS A 71 3.18 -11.35 9.58
N SER A 72 2.92 -11.87 10.79
CA SER A 72 1.82 -11.42 11.63
C SER A 72 1.93 -9.95 12.04
N ILE A 73 3.14 -9.47 12.37
CA ILE A 73 3.38 -8.04 12.67
C ILE A 73 3.02 -7.17 11.46
N ILE A 74 3.49 -7.53 10.26
CA ILE A 74 3.21 -6.77 9.03
C ILE A 74 1.70 -6.78 8.70
N GLN A 75 1.04 -7.93 8.82
CA GLN A 75 -0.39 -8.06 8.56
C GLN A 75 -1.22 -7.19 9.52
N GLU A 76 -0.85 -7.18 10.80
CA GLU A 76 -1.53 -6.36 11.80
C GLU A 76 -1.30 -4.86 11.57
N ALA A 77 -0.07 -4.46 11.26
CA ALA A 77 0.23 -3.08 10.89
C ALA A 77 -0.56 -2.64 9.65
N PHE A 78 -0.69 -3.52 8.64
CA PHE A 78 -1.53 -3.27 7.48
C PHE A 78 -2.99 -3.08 7.87
N ARG A 79 -3.54 -3.95 8.73
CA ARG A 79 -4.93 -3.86 9.22
C ARG A 79 -5.18 -2.55 9.97
N ILE A 80 -4.26 -2.14 10.84
CA ILE A 80 -4.34 -0.89 11.61
C ILE A 80 -4.28 0.31 10.66
N ASN A 81 -3.24 0.43 9.85
CA ASN A 81 -3.01 1.60 8.99
C ASN A 81 -4.04 1.70 7.85
N THR A 82 -4.73 0.61 7.52
CA THR A 82 -5.82 0.67 6.53
C THR A 82 -7.17 1.06 7.14
N ASN A 83 -7.34 1.03 8.46
CA ASN A 83 -8.54 1.44 9.17
C ASN A 83 -8.51 2.95 9.52
N ILE A 84 -8.71 3.78 8.49
CA ILE A 84 -8.55 5.23 8.58
C ILE A 84 -9.54 5.90 9.52
N GLU A 85 -10.77 5.42 9.56
CA GLU A 85 -11.78 5.98 10.45
C GLU A 85 -11.32 5.88 11.91
N ASN A 86 -10.92 4.69 12.35
CA ASN A 86 -10.44 4.50 13.71
C ASN A 86 -9.11 5.21 13.99
N VAL A 87 -8.25 5.36 12.98
CA VAL A 87 -7.02 6.18 13.09
C VAL A 87 -7.38 7.66 13.28
N CYS A 88 -8.29 8.21 12.47
CA CYS A 88 -8.73 9.61 12.56
C CYS A 88 -9.47 9.89 13.87
N LEU A 89 -10.21 8.91 14.39
CA LEU A 89 -10.87 8.99 15.70
C LEU A 89 -9.90 8.76 16.88
N SER A 90 -8.61 8.56 16.62
CA SER A 90 -7.59 8.25 17.63
C SER A 90 -7.88 6.97 18.45
N ILE A 91 -8.70 6.07 17.92
CA ILE A 91 -8.99 4.76 18.52
C ILE A 91 -7.82 3.80 18.27
N LEU A 92 -7.23 3.89 17.08
CA LEU A 92 -6.04 3.13 16.70
C LEU A 92 -4.86 4.08 16.48
N THR A 93 -3.69 3.68 16.97
CA THR A 93 -2.44 4.38 16.67
C THR A 93 -1.83 3.77 15.41
N PRO A 94 -1.58 4.56 14.35
CA PRO A 94 -0.92 4.05 13.16
C PRO A 94 0.49 3.55 13.47
N VAL A 95 0.88 2.46 12.82
CA VAL A 95 2.20 1.83 12.95
C VAL A 95 3.17 2.47 11.97
N LYS A 96 4.34 2.91 12.44
CA LYS A 96 5.39 3.51 11.61
C LYS A 96 6.26 2.48 10.91
N TYR A 97 6.99 2.88 9.86
CA TYR A 97 7.91 1.98 9.17
C TYR A 97 9.04 1.47 10.09
N SER A 98 9.49 2.30 11.05
CA SER A 98 10.51 1.92 12.02
C SER A 98 10.09 0.76 12.93
N GLU A 99 8.79 0.50 13.04
CA GLU A 99 8.21 -0.56 13.86
C GLU A 99 8.01 -1.87 13.08
N LEU A 100 8.30 -1.87 11.77
CA LEU A 100 8.15 -3.04 10.90
C LEU A 100 9.46 -3.83 10.78
N PRO A 101 9.40 -5.18 10.80
CA PRO A 101 10.58 -6.02 10.72
C PRO A 101 11.11 -6.18 9.29
N GLY A 102 12.43 -6.40 9.20
CA GLY A 102 13.10 -6.85 7.98
C GLY A 102 13.14 -5.81 6.86
N LEU A 103 13.48 -6.27 5.65
CA LEU A 103 13.58 -5.43 4.44
C LEU A 103 12.22 -4.95 3.92
N VAL A 104 11.13 -5.57 4.41
CA VAL A 104 9.75 -5.22 4.02
C VAL A 104 9.40 -3.79 4.42
N ARG A 105 10.05 -3.21 5.44
CA ARG A 105 9.84 -1.81 5.79
C ARG A 105 10.28 -0.86 4.67
N GLU A 106 11.45 -1.11 4.05
CA GLU A 106 11.93 -0.33 2.91
C GLU A 106 11.05 -0.56 1.68
N ASP A 107 10.65 -1.80 1.42
CA ASP A 107 9.77 -2.12 0.29
C ASP A 107 8.43 -1.37 0.40
N LEU A 108 7.80 -1.41 1.58
CA LEU A 108 6.57 -0.68 1.84
C LEU A 108 6.80 0.83 1.69
N LYS A 109 7.89 1.38 2.26
CA LYS A 109 8.21 2.80 2.10
C LYS A 109 8.32 3.19 0.63
N ASN A 110 9.05 2.42 -0.18
CA ASN A 110 9.21 2.66 -1.61
C ASN A 110 7.88 2.59 -2.38
N ILE A 111 7.05 1.58 -2.09
CA ILE A 111 5.71 1.45 -2.67
C ILE A 111 4.89 2.70 -2.40
N PHE A 112 4.82 3.13 -1.14
CA PHE A 112 3.97 4.23 -0.76
C PHE A 112 4.52 5.58 -1.20
N ASP A 113 5.83 5.80 -1.14
CA ASP A 113 6.46 7.00 -1.69
C ASP A 113 6.18 7.14 -3.17
N TYR A 114 6.27 6.06 -3.95
CA TYR A 114 5.89 6.06 -5.35
C TYR A 114 4.40 6.43 -5.55
N LEU A 115 3.52 5.87 -4.72
CA LEU A 115 2.08 6.17 -4.78
C LEU A 115 1.76 7.62 -4.36
N TYR A 116 2.56 8.24 -3.48
CA TYR A 116 2.36 9.62 -3.05
C TYR A 116 3.01 10.66 -3.99
N GLU A 117 4.12 10.32 -4.63
CA GLU A 117 4.93 11.30 -5.35
C GLU A 117 4.87 11.14 -6.87
N ASP A 118 4.88 9.91 -7.35
CA ASP A 118 4.97 9.60 -8.79
C ASP A 118 3.60 9.31 -9.40
N PHE A 119 2.71 8.65 -8.66
CA PHE A 119 1.36 8.35 -9.12
C PHE A 119 0.48 9.62 -9.36
N PRO A 120 0.50 10.66 -8.50
CA PRO A 120 -0.32 11.87 -8.71
C PRO A 120 0.30 12.92 -9.64
N LYS A 121 1.21 12.56 -10.56
CA LYS A 121 1.68 13.47 -11.63
C LYS A 121 0.57 13.92 -12.61
N ILE A 122 -0.66 13.43 -12.43
CA ILE A 122 -1.89 14.04 -12.96
C ILE A 122 -2.25 15.24 -12.08
N LYS A 123 -1.99 16.46 -12.56
CA LYS A 123 -2.11 17.76 -11.85
C LYS A 123 -3.33 17.93 -10.92
N TYR A 124 -4.47 17.32 -11.23
CA TYR A 124 -5.72 17.36 -10.46
C TYR A 124 -5.68 16.63 -9.11
N PHE A 125 -4.74 15.71 -8.91
CA PHE A 125 -4.72 14.81 -7.76
C PHE A 125 -4.08 15.42 -6.51
N LYS A 126 -3.02 16.21 -6.68
CA LYS A 126 -2.20 16.69 -5.56
C LYS A 126 -2.95 17.65 -4.62
N GLU A 127 -3.94 18.37 -5.14
CA GLU A 127 -4.73 19.37 -4.39
C GLU A 127 -5.93 18.76 -3.63
N SER A 128 -6.30 17.51 -3.95
CA SER A 128 -7.51 16.85 -3.43
C SER A 128 -7.21 15.70 -2.45
N LEU A 129 -5.93 15.42 -2.20
CA LEU A 129 -5.45 14.27 -1.44
C LEU A 129 -4.78 14.71 -0.13
N GLY A 130 -5.27 14.20 1.00
CA GLY A 130 -4.53 14.20 2.26
C GLY A 130 -3.69 12.94 2.39
N SER A 131 -2.51 13.05 3.01
CA SER A 131 -1.68 11.89 3.36
C SER A 131 -1.16 11.99 4.78
N PHE A 132 -0.92 10.83 5.40
CA PHE A 132 -0.17 10.71 6.64
C PHE A 132 1.31 10.43 6.38
N LYS A 133 1.85 10.75 5.19
CA LYS A 133 3.22 10.40 4.79
C LYS A 133 4.25 10.78 5.87
N ASN A 134 4.21 12.03 6.34
CA ASN A 134 5.14 12.54 7.36
C ASN A 134 4.96 11.89 8.75
N TYR A 135 3.82 11.23 9.01
CA TYR A 135 3.61 10.51 10.27
C TYR A 135 4.33 9.15 10.27
N TYR A 136 4.40 8.50 9.10
CA TYR A 136 4.95 7.15 8.96
C TYR A 136 6.49 7.11 8.92
N ASP A 137 7.13 8.26 8.67
CA ASP A 137 8.57 8.46 8.79
C ASP A 137 9.09 8.24 10.24
#